data_AF-A0A0T5XDQ2-F1
#
_entry.id   AF-A0A0T5XDQ2-F1
#
_cell.length_a   1.000
_cell.length_b   1.000
_cell.length_c   1.000
_cell.angle_alpha   90.00
_cell.angle_beta   90.00
_cell.angle_gamma   90.00
#
_symmetry.space_group_name_H-M   'P 1'
#
loop_
_entity.id
_entity.type
_entity.pdbx_description
1 polymer ?
#
loop_
_entity_poly.entity_id
_entity_poly.type
_entity_poly.pdbx_seq_one_letter_code
_entity_poly.pdbx_strand_id
1 'polypeptide(L)' 'MRLFSVNVLSGDDVTIDETRYGTKRWFTEELDDDYFVADLGMTLYSAGNFDMSLSYNGRFGDDTDSHGGRLRLEWKQ' A
#
# COMPACT_ATOMS: atom_id res chain seq x y z
N MET A 1 5.80 -0.59 -16.24
CA MET A 1 4.91 -1.30 -15.29
C MET A 1 5.71 -2.40 -14.64
N ARG A 2 5.54 -2.61 -13.34
CA ARG A 2 6.06 -3.78 -12.61
C ARG A 2 4.90 -4.48 -11.92
N LEU A 3 4.92 -5.81 -11.96
CA LEU A 3 3.97 -6.67 -11.27
C LEU A 3 4.77 -7.74 -10.54
N PHE A 4 4.46 -7.96 -9.25
CA PHE A 4 5.11 -8.98 -8.45
C PHE A 4 4.17 -9.53 -7.40
N SER A 5 4.36 -10.80 -7.03
CA SER A 5 3.71 -11.45 -5.89
C SER A 5 4.58 -11.30 -4.65
N VAL A 6 3.97 -11.01 -3.52
CA VAL A 6 4.62 -10.98 -2.21
C VAL A 6 3.99 -12.07 -1.35
N ASN A 7 4.83 -12.86 -0.69
CA ASN A 7 4.40 -13.78 0.36
C ASN A 7 4.94 -13.25 1.70
N VAL A 8 4.04 -13.07 2.66
CA VAL A 8 4.33 -12.52 3.98
C VAL A 8 4.73 -13.68 4.89
N LEU A 9 5.97 -13.64 5.40
CA LEU A 9 6.52 -14.73 6.21
C LEU A 9 6.23 -14.57 7.72
N SER A 10 5.64 -13.45 8.12
CA SER A 10 5.40 -13.10 9.51
C SER A 10 4.35 -12.00 9.64
N GLY A 11 3.51 -12.09 10.67
CA GLY A 11 2.28 -11.32 10.78
C GLY A 11 1.14 -12.32 10.84
N ASP A 12 0.11 -12.01 11.62
CA ASP A 12 -1.07 -12.85 11.83
C ASP A 12 -2.22 -11.90 12.19
N ASP A 13 -3.46 -12.39 12.10
CA ASP A 13 -4.66 -11.60 12.34
C ASP A 13 -4.61 -10.87 13.68
N VAL A 14 -4.98 -9.60 13.65
CA VAL A 14 -4.96 -8.75 14.85
C VAL A 14 -6.32 -8.80 15.51
N THR A 15 -6.41 -9.48 16.67
CA THR A 15 -7.63 -9.50 17.48
C THR A 15 -7.53 -8.56 18.68
N ILE A 16 -8.46 -7.60 18.76
CA ILE A 16 -8.61 -6.66 19.85
C ILE A 16 -9.81 -7.05 20.71
N ASP A 17 -9.55 -7.20 22.01
CA ASP A 17 -10.56 -7.38 23.05
C ASP A 17 -10.97 -6.02 23.64
N GLU A 18 -12.18 -5.57 23.34
CA GLU A 18 -12.76 -4.37 23.95
C GLU A 18 -13.76 -4.79 25.04
N THR A 19 -13.44 -4.44 26.30
CA THR A 19 -14.38 -4.55 27.41
C THR A 19 -14.84 -3.15 27.85
N ARG A 20 -16.13 -2.86 27.68
CA ARG A 20 -16.74 -1.59 28.09
C ARG A 20 -18.01 -1.83 28.90
N TYR A 21 -18.07 -1.26 30.11
CA TYR A 21 -19.19 -1.42 31.05
C TYR A 21 -19.63 -2.88 31.28
N GLY A 22 -18.67 -3.80 31.35
CA GLY A 22 -18.94 -5.23 31.55
C GLY A 22 -19.39 -6.00 30.30
N THR A 23 -19.55 -5.33 29.16
CA THR A 23 -19.76 -6.01 27.87
C THR A 23 -18.43 -6.22 27.19
N LYS A 24 -18.17 -7.46 26.77
CA LYS A 24 -16.97 -7.86 26.02
C LYS A 24 -17.29 -7.95 24.53
N ARG A 25 -16.46 -7.35 23.67
CA ARG A 25 -16.54 -7.42 22.20
C ARG A 25 -15.16 -7.70 21.63
N TRP A 26 -15.13 -8.52 20.59
CA TRP A 26 -13.89 -8.91 19.92
C TRP A 26 -13.94 -8.37 18.51
N PHE A 27 -12.85 -7.77 18.06
CA PHE A 27 -12.66 -7.27 16.72
C PHE A 27 -11.42 -7.93 16.14
N THR A 28 -11.55 -8.59 15.01
CA THR A 28 -10.43 -9.21 14.31
C THR A 28 -10.25 -8.48 13.00
N GLU A 29 -9.04 -7.99 12.76
CA GLU A 29 -8.57 -7.50 11.45
C GLU A 29 -7.75 -8.62 10.82
N GLU A 30 -8.29 -9.20 9.75
CA GLU A 30 -7.64 -10.25 8.96
C GLU A 30 -6.54 -9.62 8.09
N LEU A 31 -5.38 -10.27 8.01
CA LEU A 31 -4.23 -9.77 7.25
C LEU A 31 -3.91 -10.73 6.11
N ASP A 32 -3.65 -10.19 4.90
CA ASP A 32 -3.29 -11.07 3.78
C ASP A 32 -1.92 -11.74 4.00
N ASP A 33 -1.89 -13.06 3.86
CA ASP A 33 -0.67 -13.88 3.84
C ASP A 33 0.12 -13.72 2.53
N ASP A 34 -0.57 -13.41 1.44
CA ASP A 34 0.03 -13.05 0.16
C ASP A 34 -0.78 -12.00 -0.59
N TYR A 35 -0.12 -11.31 -1.52
CA TYR A 35 -0.75 -10.27 -2.32
C TYR A 35 0.04 -9.96 -3.58
N PHE A 36 -0.64 -9.40 -4.58
CA PHE A 36 0.00 -8.83 -5.75
C PHE A 36 0.29 -7.34 -5.55
N VAL A 37 1.41 -6.87 -6.09
CA VAL A 37 1.72 -5.45 -6.17
C VAL A 37 1.88 -5.03 -7.61
N ALA A 38 1.17 -3.97 -8.00
CA ALA A 38 1.27 -3.33 -9.30
C ALA A 38 1.81 -1.90 -9.18
N ASP A 39 2.92 -1.65 -9.86
CA ASP A 39 3.55 -0.32 -9.94
C ASP A 39 3.49 0.24 -11.36
N LEU A 40 2.98 1.46 -11.49
CA LEU A 40 2.97 2.23 -12.72
C LEU A 40 3.61 3.59 -12.48
N GLY A 41 4.53 4.00 -13.36
CA GLY A 41 5.17 5.30 -13.28
C GLY A 41 5.33 5.91 -14.67
N MET A 42 5.18 7.22 -14.76
CA MET A 42 5.42 8.00 -15.97
C MET A 42 6.12 9.32 -15.65
N THR A 43 7.01 9.74 -16.53
CA THR A 43 7.53 11.11 -16.55
C THR A 43 6.53 11.96 -17.33
N LEU A 44 6.04 13.03 -16.69
CA LEU A 44 5.08 13.96 -17.28
C LEU A 44 5.78 15.10 -18.02
N TYR A 45 6.88 15.58 -17.44
CA TYR A 45 7.64 16.70 -17.98
C TYR A 45 9.11 16.58 -17.58
N SER A 46 9.99 16.95 -18.50
CA SER A 46 11.43 17.06 -18.25
C SER A 46 11.98 18.21 -19.09
N ALA A 47 12.52 19.23 -18.45
CA ALA A 47 13.19 20.34 -19.14
C ALA A 47 14.24 21.00 -18.24
N GLY A 48 15.44 21.18 -18.81
CA GLY A 48 16.56 21.80 -18.11
C GLY A 48 16.91 21.03 -16.84
N ASN A 49 16.84 21.71 -15.70
CA ASN A 49 17.09 21.12 -14.38
C ASN A 49 15.81 20.69 -13.67
N PHE A 50 14.65 20.67 -14.33
CA PHE A 50 13.38 20.33 -13.69
C PHE A 50 12.72 19.08 -14.29
N ASP A 51 12.27 18.17 -13.42
CA ASP A 51 11.49 16.99 -13.77
C ASP A 51 10.18 16.92 -12.98
N MET A 52 9.13 16.43 -13.65
CA MET A 52 7.86 16.05 -13.04
C MET A 52 7.52 14.60 -13.41
N SER A 53 7.15 13.79 -12.41
CA SER A 53 6.72 12.41 -12.63
C SER A 53 5.51 12.06 -11.77
N LEU A 54 4.70 11.14 -12.26
CA LEU A 54 3.57 10.56 -11.56
C LEU A 54 3.78 9.06 -11.41
N SER A 55 3.41 8.53 -10.26
CA SER A 55 3.44 7.10 -9.97
C SER A 55 2.19 6.66 -9.23
N TYR A 56 1.80 5.41 -9.47
CA TYR A 56 0.75 4.68 -8.81
C TYR A 56 1.33 3.36 -8.29
N ASN A 57 0.94 2.97 -7.09
CA ASN A 57 1.23 1.69 -6.46
C ASN A 57 -0.08 1.11 -5.93
N GLY A 58 -0.38 -0.14 -6.28
CA GLY A 58 -1.53 -0.87 -5.74
C GLY A 58 -1.08 -2.20 -5.17
N ARG A 59 -1.62 -2.55 -4.00
CA ARG A 59 -1.56 -3.89 -3.41
C ARG A 59 -2.96 -4.50 -3.46
N PHE A 60 -3.02 -5.75 -3.90
CA PHE A 60 -4.25 -6.51 -4.09
C PHE A 60 -4.14 -7.82 -3.34
N GLY A 61 -4.90 -7.94 -2.25
CA GLY A 61 -4.97 -9.10 -1.39
C GLY A 61 -6.36 -9.75 -1.43
N ASP A 62 -6.55 -10.81 -0.66
CA ASP A 62 -7.84 -11.48 -0.52
C ASP A 62 -8.75 -10.74 0.49
N ASP A 63 -8.15 -10.15 1.52
CA ASP A 63 -8.83 -9.47 2.62
C ASP A 63 -8.67 -7.95 2.53
N THR A 64 -7.50 -7.47 2.08
CA THR A 64 -7.20 -6.04 2.02
C THR A 64 -6.60 -5.58 0.70
N ASP A 65 -7.14 -4.46 0.20
CA ASP A 65 -6.58 -3.71 -0.92
C ASP A 65 -6.04 -2.36 -0.44
N SER A 66 -4.91 -1.93 -1.02
CA SER A 66 -4.41 -0.57 -0.80
C SER A 66 -3.92 0.08 -2.08
N HIS A 67 -4.16 1.38 -2.18
CA HIS A 67 -3.83 2.17 -3.36
C HIS A 67 -3.09 3.44 -2.93
N GLY A 68 -1.99 3.73 -3.61
CA GLY A 68 -1.15 4.89 -3.39
C GLY A 68 -0.80 5.57 -4.70
N GLY A 69 -0.69 6.88 -4.66
CA GLY A 69 -0.22 7.69 -5.77
C GLY A 69 0.82 8.70 -5.30
N ARG A 70 1.80 9.01 -6.14
CA ARG A 70 2.80 10.04 -5.87
C ARG A 70 3.05 10.89 -7.11
N LEU A 71 2.78 12.19 -6.99
CA LEU A 71 3.29 13.23 -7.87
C LEU A 71 4.63 13.72 -7.31
N ARG A 72 5.69 13.68 -8.11
CA ARG A 72 7.03 14.13 -7.74
C ARG A 72 7.47 15.29 -8.63
N LEU A 73 7.92 16.36 -7.99
CA LEU A 73 8.54 17.53 -8.62
C LEU A 73 9.99 17.59 -8.13
N GLU A 74 10.95 17.66 -9.05
CA GLU A 74 12.38 17.60 -8.73
C GLU A 74 13.15 18.66 -9.50
N TRP A 75 13.95 19.47 -8.78
CA TRP A 75 14.97 20.33 -9.36
C TRP A 75 16.34 19.69 -9.13
N LYS A 76 17.03 19.36 -10.22
CA LYS A 76 18.41 18.86 -10.21
C LYS A 76 19.36 20.02 -9.93
N GLN A 77 20.37 19.76 -9.09
CA GLN A 77 21.49 20.67 -8.86
C GLN A 77 22.51 20.55 -9.98
#